data_AF-A0A5B9MD23-F1
#
_entry.id   AF-A0A5B9MD23-F1
#
_cell.length_a   1.000
_cell.length_b   1.000
_cell.length_c   1.000
_cell.angle_alpha   90.00
_cell.angle_beta   90.00
_cell.angle_gamma   90.00
#
_symmetry.space_group_name_H-M   'P 1'
#
loop_
_entity.id
_entity.type
_entity.pdbx_description
1 polymer ?
#
loop_
_entity_poly.entity_id
_entity_poly.type
_entity_poly.pdbx_seq_one_letter_code
_entity_poly.pdbx_strand_id
1 'polypeptide(L)'
;MLLRLLLLSILVWWTGSSTIVRAEELRGSEAVGVIRMDVFVRSDRDSAEAVSAYCGELKQRTNGLEVRIHDVLKDKTQLLRLYQLSKKSGRPTPVLPAIYVCDRMFFGFDDAVRTGPEVEKLFTANLYTRTTCPKCQNLKAFLPTLKKRWPAIRFVIHDVDQSATARSSWEALCRKAGSPPGLPTIDFAGRILIGYQGDDVTGAQLGQLIRDVSGVTPDEPLGWNRSGNAGDRLVRNADRTLKVQTALLSTAVLPTRLLAAQPPPTEDSSQLGAAPSDTPSDSQPEISLDMLELPDEATAAETGASEVPPEVVTTDTIDVPMLGRLSASELGMPLFTLAVGLVDGFNPCAMWVLVFLLSVLVNIKDRRKILVIAGTFVFVSGLAYYAFMAAWLSLFLLIGIARPVQIALGLLALFIGMVNVKDFFALKKGISLSIPESHKPGLYRRVREIVGAKYLSVALAGAVVLAVIVNMIELLCTAGLPALYTQVLAMQEYPSWKNYSYLLLYIAAYMFDDALLVTVVVATLSHRRLQEREGRWLKLLSGAVILVLGLVMLLRPSWLQLGS
;
A
#
# COMPACT_ATOMS: atom_id res chain seq x y z
N MET A 1 2.61 -36.39 19.91
CA MET A 1 1.38 -35.75 19.39
C MET A 1 1.66 -34.40 18.74
N LEU A 2 2.36 -33.47 19.41
CA LEU A 2 2.75 -32.17 18.84
C LEU A 2 3.65 -32.23 17.59
N LEU A 3 4.57 -33.20 17.49
CA LEU A 3 5.41 -33.38 16.30
C LEU A 3 4.61 -33.88 15.07
N ARG A 4 3.54 -34.65 15.29
CA ARG A 4 2.61 -35.08 14.24
C ARG A 4 1.69 -33.94 13.78
N LEU A 5 1.28 -33.06 14.70
CA LEU A 5 0.53 -31.84 14.35
C LEU A 5 1.38 -30.83 13.56
N LEU A 6 2.67 -30.67 13.91
CA LEU A 6 3.62 -29.84 13.18
C LEU A 6 3.95 -30.38 11.78
N LEU A 7 4.10 -31.70 11.63
CA LEU A 7 4.33 -32.33 10.32
C LEU A 7 3.07 -32.34 9.44
N LEU A 8 1.87 -32.46 10.01
CA LEU A 8 0.60 -32.33 9.28
C LEU A 8 0.34 -30.88 8.83
N SER A 9 0.71 -29.87 9.62
CA SER A 9 0.65 -28.47 9.16
C SER A 9 1.64 -28.17 8.03
N ILE A 10 2.79 -28.85 7.97
CA ILE A 10 3.78 -28.70 6.89
C ILE A 10 3.32 -29.43 5.60
N LEU A 11 2.63 -30.58 5.73
CA LEU A 11 2.10 -31.34 4.59
C LEU A 11 0.82 -30.73 3.99
N VAL A 12 -0.04 -30.11 4.81
CA VAL A 12 -1.24 -29.39 4.32
C VAL A 12 -0.86 -28.09 3.59
N TRP A 13 0.28 -27.48 3.92
CA TRP A 13 0.84 -26.37 3.14
C TRP A 13 1.52 -26.82 1.82
N TRP A 14 1.80 -28.11 1.66
CA TRP A 14 2.54 -28.63 0.50
C TRP A 14 1.65 -29.26 -0.58
N THR A 15 0.38 -29.57 -0.27
CA THR A 15 -0.56 -30.18 -1.23
C THR A 15 -1.75 -29.29 -1.62
N GLY A 16 -1.78 -28.03 -1.16
CA GLY A 16 -2.72 -27.02 -1.62
C GLY A 16 -2.34 -26.47 -3.00
N SER A 17 -2.74 -27.19 -4.05
CA SER A 17 -2.91 -26.69 -5.42
C SER A 17 -1.72 -25.94 -6.01
N SER A 18 -0.80 -26.72 -6.56
CA SER A 18 0.01 -26.37 -7.73
C SER A 18 -0.90 -26.10 -8.96
N THR A 19 -1.73 -25.06 -8.91
CA THR A 19 -2.00 -24.30 -10.12
C THR A 19 -0.75 -23.46 -10.33
N ILE A 20 0.16 -24.00 -11.12
CA ILE A 20 1.15 -23.24 -11.87
C ILE A 20 0.34 -22.24 -12.69
N VAL A 21 -0.02 -21.11 -12.07
CA VAL A 21 -0.26 -19.87 -12.81
C VAL A 21 1.10 -19.60 -13.40
N ARG A 22 1.19 -19.92 -14.70
CA ARG A 22 2.31 -19.66 -15.58
C ARG A 22 3.01 -18.38 -15.13
N ALA A 23 4.19 -18.52 -14.53
CA ALA A 23 5.14 -17.43 -14.30
C ALA A 23 5.76 -16.95 -15.63
N GLU A 24 4.96 -17.01 -16.69
CA GLU A 24 5.26 -16.66 -18.08
C GLU A 24 4.52 -15.36 -18.47
N GLU A 25 3.67 -14.81 -17.58
CA GLU A 25 2.90 -13.58 -17.83
C GLU A 25 3.50 -12.32 -17.15
N LEU A 26 4.54 -12.49 -16.34
CA LEU A 26 5.34 -11.37 -15.78
C LEU A 26 6.66 -11.14 -16.54
N ARG A 27 6.90 -11.91 -17.61
CA ARG A 27 7.78 -11.52 -18.72
C ARG A 27 6.89 -11.20 -19.91
N GLY A 28 5.97 -10.27 -19.72
CA GLY A 28 5.12 -9.77 -20.79
C GLY A 28 5.99 -9.27 -21.93
N SER A 29 5.99 -10.04 -23.02
CA SER A 29 6.35 -9.65 -24.38
C SER A 29 6.21 -8.14 -24.60
N GLU A 30 7.07 -7.57 -25.43
CA GLU A 30 6.96 -6.22 -26.00
C GLU A 30 5.70 -6.08 -26.89
N ALA A 31 4.54 -6.58 -26.43
CA ALA A 31 3.25 -6.30 -27.02
C ALA A 31 3.00 -4.79 -26.92
N VAL A 32 2.87 -4.18 -28.09
CA VAL A 32 2.47 -2.79 -28.26
C VAL A 32 1.08 -2.63 -27.62
N GLY A 33 0.95 -1.70 -26.69
CA GLY A 33 -0.30 -1.36 -26.03
C GLY A 33 -1.28 -0.70 -27.01
N VAL A 34 -2.56 -1.04 -26.85
CA VAL A 34 -3.65 -0.55 -27.70
C VAL A 34 -4.58 0.33 -26.87
N ILE A 35 -5.00 1.46 -27.41
CA ILE A 35 -6.04 2.32 -26.84
C ILE A 35 -7.34 2.05 -27.58
N ARG A 36 -8.40 1.69 -26.86
CA ARG A 36 -9.74 1.49 -27.41
C ARG A 36 -10.54 2.79 -27.35
N MET A 37 -11.10 3.18 -28.49
CA MET A 37 -12.04 4.27 -28.63
C MET A 37 -13.39 3.72 -29.08
N ASP A 38 -14.40 3.85 -28.24
CA ASP A 38 -15.78 3.46 -28.54
C ASP A 38 -16.56 4.69 -29.02
N VAL A 39 -17.21 4.58 -30.16
CA VAL A 39 -17.94 5.66 -30.82
C VAL A 39 -19.38 5.23 -30.98
N PHE A 40 -20.30 5.95 -30.35
CA PHE A 40 -21.72 5.68 -30.39
C PHE A 40 -22.38 6.61 -31.41
N VAL A 41 -23.13 6.02 -32.34
CA VAL A 41 -23.84 6.73 -33.41
C VAL A 41 -25.24 6.18 -33.56
N ARG A 42 -26.10 6.92 -34.26
CA ARG A 42 -27.35 6.40 -34.83
C ARG A 42 -27.28 6.46 -36.35
N SER A 43 -27.54 5.35 -37.02
CA SER A 43 -27.47 5.29 -38.49
C SER A 43 -28.57 6.07 -39.22
N ASP A 44 -29.58 6.60 -38.52
CA ASP A 44 -30.64 7.44 -39.09
C ASP A 44 -30.27 8.93 -39.18
N ARG A 45 -29.03 9.31 -38.84
CA ARG A 45 -28.55 10.69 -38.80
C ARG A 45 -27.33 10.93 -39.68
N ASP A 46 -27.24 12.12 -40.27
CA ASP A 46 -26.13 12.53 -41.16
C ASP A 46 -24.77 12.58 -40.44
N SER A 47 -24.79 12.91 -39.13
CA SER A 47 -23.59 12.95 -38.30
C SER A 47 -22.85 11.60 -38.21
N ALA A 48 -23.56 10.48 -38.41
CA ALA A 48 -22.97 9.14 -38.33
C ALA A 48 -21.99 8.86 -39.47
N GLU A 49 -22.28 9.33 -40.68
CA GLU A 49 -21.38 9.17 -41.83
C GLU A 49 -20.12 10.01 -41.66
N ALA A 50 -20.28 11.28 -41.25
CA ALA A 50 -19.18 12.20 -41.01
C ALA A 50 -18.21 11.68 -39.92
N VAL A 51 -18.74 11.21 -38.79
CA VAL A 51 -17.93 10.63 -37.71
C VAL A 51 -17.24 9.34 -38.16
N SER A 52 -17.94 8.48 -38.89
CA SER A 52 -17.38 7.21 -39.37
C SER A 52 -16.22 7.44 -40.33
N ALA A 53 -16.35 8.42 -41.23
CA ALA A 53 -15.27 8.83 -42.13
C ALA A 53 -14.05 9.33 -41.34
N TYR A 54 -14.24 10.25 -40.40
CA TYR A 54 -13.18 10.74 -39.53
C TYR A 54 -12.50 9.62 -38.72
N CYS A 55 -13.28 8.70 -38.15
CA CYS A 55 -12.76 7.56 -37.40
C CYS A 55 -11.94 6.61 -38.28
N GLY A 56 -12.36 6.41 -39.54
CA GLY A 56 -11.61 5.65 -40.54
C GLY A 56 -10.23 6.27 -40.81
N GLU A 57 -10.18 7.58 -41.04
CA GLU A 57 -8.92 8.32 -41.25
C GLU A 57 -8.04 8.30 -39.99
N LEU A 58 -8.63 8.54 -38.81
CA LEU A 58 -7.92 8.53 -37.53
C LEU A 58 -7.26 7.17 -37.25
N LYS A 59 -7.99 6.07 -37.49
CA LYS A 59 -7.47 4.70 -37.33
C LYS A 59 -6.29 4.42 -38.26
N GLN A 60 -6.30 4.95 -39.48
CA GLN A 60 -5.20 4.76 -40.44
C GLN A 60 -3.93 5.53 -40.05
N ARG A 61 -4.08 6.76 -39.51
CA ARG A 61 -2.93 7.61 -39.15
C ARG A 61 -2.41 7.38 -37.73
N THR A 62 -3.17 6.75 -36.84
CA THR A 62 -2.80 6.54 -35.44
C THR A 62 -2.53 5.08 -35.12
N ASN A 63 -1.24 4.69 -35.10
CA ASN A 63 -0.83 3.34 -34.73
C ASN A 63 -1.19 3.03 -33.27
N GLY A 64 -1.71 1.83 -33.01
CA GLY A 64 -2.14 1.37 -31.67
C GLY A 64 -3.48 1.92 -31.19
N LEU A 65 -4.29 2.54 -32.06
CA LEU A 65 -5.66 2.97 -31.75
C LEU A 65 -6.66 1.97 -32.35
N GLU A 66 -7.46 1.33 -31.49
CA GLU A 66 -8.59 0.49 -31.89
C GLU A 66 -9.87 1.32 -31.81
N VAL A 67 -10.52 1.56 -32.95
CA VAL A 67 -11.80 2.27 -33.00
C VAL A 67 -12.94 1.28 -33.21
N ARG A 68 -13.95 1.32 -32.33
CA ARG A 68 -15.19 0.54 -32.41
C ARG A 68 -16.37 1.49 -32.56
N ILE A 69 -17.14 1.32 -33.63
CA ILE A 69 -18.33 2.12 -33.90
C ILE A 69 -19.55 1.27 -33.54
N HIS A 70 -20.38 1.80 -32.65
CA HIS A 70 -21.57 1.16 -32.10
C HIS A 70 -22.81 1.91 -32.57
N ASP A 71 -23.68 1.21 -33.30
CA ASP A 71 -24.96 1.75 -33.72
C ASP A 71 -26.02 1.45 -32.67
N VAL A 72 -26.40 2.47 -31.89
CA VAL A 72 -27.34 2.29 -30.77
C VAL A 72 -28.78 2.02 -31.23
N LEU A 73 -29.10 2.22 -32.52
CA LEU A 73 -30.38 1.76 -33.09
C LEU A 73 -30.43 0.24 -33.23
N LYS A 74 -29.28 -0.39 -33.53
CA LYS A 74 -29.18 -1.81 -33.84
C LYS A 74 -28.85 -2.66 -32.61
N ASP A 75 -28.11 -2.09 -31.65
CA ASP A 75 -27.68 -2.81 -30.45
C ASP A 75 -28.07 -2.06 -29.16
N LYS A 76 -29.15 -2.53 -28.52
CA LYS A 76 -29.65 -2.00 -27.24
C LYS A 76 -28.64 -2.16 -26.09
N THR A 77 -27.71 -3.12 -26.17
CA THR A 77 -26.68 -3.27 -25.12
C THR A 77 -25.69 -2.11 -25.14
N GLN A 78 -25.36 -1.61 -26.33
CA GLN A 78 -24.51 -0.43 -26.49
C GLN A 78 -25.25 0.85 -26.09
N LEU A 79 -26.57 0.91 -26.28
CA LEU A 79 -27.40 1.99 -25.77
C LEU A 79 -27.31 2.08 -24.23
N LEU A 80 -27.48 0.95 -23.53
CA LEU A 80 -27.32 0.90 -22.07
C LEU A 80 -25.91 1.30 -21.63
N ARG A 81 -24.88 0.81 -22.34
CA ARG A 81 -23.48 1.20 -22.08
C ARG A 81 -23.27 2.70 -22.25
N LEU A 82 -23.83 3.32 -23.30
CA LEU A 82 -23.77 4.77 -23.52
C LEU A 82 -24.37 5.54 -22.34
N TYR A 83 -25.54 5.13 -21.86
CA TYR A 83 -26.18 5.76 -20.70
C TYR A 83 -25.34 5.63 -19.42
N GLN A 84 -24.74 4.46 -19.18
CA GLN A 84 -23.85 4.24 -18.04
C GLN A 84 -22.61 5.15 -18.10
N LEU A 85 -21.97 5.22 -19.27
CA LEU A 85 -20.79 6.06 -19.49
C LEU A 85 -21.13 7.55 -19.36
N SER A 86 -22.25 7.98 -19.95
CA SER A 86 -22.73 9.36 -19.87
C SER A 86 -22.99 9.78 -18.42
N LYS A 87 -23.70 8.93 -17.65
CA LYS A 87 -23.97 9.16 -16.23
C LYS A 87 -22.69 9.28 -15.41
N LYS A 88 -21.69 8.40 -15.65
CA LYS A 88 -20.37 8.47 -15.00
C LYS A 88 -19.65 9.78 -15.32
N SER A 89 -19.83 10.30 -16.53
CA SER A 89 -19.26 11.57 -16.97
C SER A 89 -20.04 12.81 -16.52
N GLY A 90 -21.08 12.66 -15.68
CA GLY A 90 -21.86 13.77 -15.13
C GLY A 90 -23.03 14.23 -16.01
N ARG A 91 -23.37 13.47 -17.06
CA ARG A 91 -24.50 13.77 -17.96
C ARG A 91 -25.54 12.65 -17.89
N PRO A 92 -26.73 12.86 -17.29
CA PRO A 92 -27.72 11.80 -17.11
C PRO A 92 -28.36 11.33 -18.42
N THR A 93 -28.51 12.25 -19.39
CA THR A 93 -29.06 11.98 -20.72
C THR A 93 -27.97 12.17 -21.77
N PRO A 94 -27.49 11.09 -22.43
CA PRO A 94 -26.50 11.21 -23.49
C PRO A 94 -27.08 11.96 -24.69
N VAL A 95 -26.19 12.45 -25.54
CA VAL A 95 -26.48 12.95 -26.89
C VAL A 95 -25.51 12.31 -27.85
N LEU A 96 -25.83 12.33 -29.13
CA LEU A 96 -25.05 11.68 -30.17
C LEU A 96 -24.52 12.66 -31.22
N PRO A 97 -23.46 12.31 -31.95
CA PRO A 97 -22.58 11.17 -31.71
C PRO A 97 -21.80 11.34 -30.38
N ALA A 98 -21.43 10.23 -29.74
CA ALA A 98 -20.67 10.25 -28.50
C ALA A 98 -19.41 9.40 -28.61
N ILE A 99 -18.28 9.90 -28.13
CA ILE A 99 -16.97 9.26 -28.23
C ILE A 99 -16.44 9.03 -26.83
N TYR A 100 -16.06 7.78 -26.53
CA TYR A 100 -15.46 7.38 -25.26
C TYR A 100 -14.05 6.83 -25.49
N VAL A 101 -13.06 7.42 -24.81
CA VAL A 101 -11.68 6.94 -24.83
C VAL A 101 -10.94 7.45 -23.59
N CYS A 102 -10.03 6.64 -23.04
CA CYS A 102 -9.22 7.01 -21.87
C CYS A 102 -10.07 7.51 -20.69
N ASP A 103 -11.18 6.82 -20.39
CA ASP A 103 -12.13 7.18 -19.32
C ASP A 103 -12.78 8.57 -19.44
N ARG A 104 -12.74 9.16 -20.64
CA ARG A 104 -13.35 10.47 -20.95
C ARG A 104 -14.38 10.35 -22.06
N MET A 105 -15.43 11.15 -21.93
CA MET A 105 -16.49 11.30 -22.94
C MET A 105 -16.33 12.61 -23.71
N PHE A 106 -16.62 12.57 -25.00
CA PHE A 106 -16.87 13.72 -25.85
C PHE A 106 -18.22 13.55 -26.55
N PHE A 107 -19.02 14.61 -26.56
CA PHE A 107 -20.36 14.61 -27.14
C PHE A 107 -20.40 15.54 -28.35
N GLY A 108 -21.16 15.15 -29.37
CA GLY A 108 -21.33 15.89 -30.62
C GLY A 108 -20.19 15.69 -31.62
N PHE A 109 -20.46 16.06 -32.87
CA PHE A 109 -19.46 16.12 -33.94
C PHE A 109 -19.94 17.08 -35.02
N ASP A 110 -19.31 18.26 -35.09
CA ASP A 110 -19.64 19.24 -36.12
C ASP A 110 -18.96 18.86 -37.45
N ASP A 111 -17.62 18.87 -37.45
CA ASP A 111 -16.79 18.48 -38.57
C ASP A 111 -15.41 18.01 -38.07
N ALA A 112 -14.65 17.37 -38.96
CA ALA A 112 -13.32 16.83 -38.65
C ALA A 112 -12.28 17.90 -38.31
N VAL A 113 -12.42 19.14 -38.81
CA VAL A 113 -11.46 20.23 -38.61
C VAL A 113 -11.63 20.85 -37.22
N ARG A 114 -12.87 21.05 -36.78
CA ARG A 114 -13.20 21.60 -35.46
C ARG A 114 -13.16 20.54 -34.36
N THR A 115 -13.83 19.42 -34.58
CA THR A 115 -14.04 18.39 -33.54
C THR A 115 -12.84 17.46 -33.43
N GLY A 116 -12.18 17.15 -34.55
CA GLY A 116 -11.09 16.18 -34.60
C GLY A 116 -9.94 16.47 -33.62
N PRO A 117 -9.41 17.71 -33.55
CA PRO A 117 -8.37 18.05 -32.58
C PRO A 117 -8.82 17.90 -31.11
N GLU A 118 -10.08 18.18 -30.80
CA GLU A 118 -10.61 18.03 -29.42
C GLU A 118 -10.77 16.56 -29.02
N VAL A 119 -11.18 15.69 -29.95
CA VAL A 119 -11.22 14.24 -29.73
C VAL A 119 -9.81 13.68 -29.49
N GLU A 120 -8.82 14.13 -30.26
CA GLU A 120 -7.43 13.73 -30.07
C GLU A 120 -6.84 14.15 -28.71
N LYS A 121 -7.34 15.24 -28.11
CA LYS A 121 -6.92 15.66 -26.76
C LYS A 121 -7.32 14.64 -25.69
N LEU A 122 -8.33 13.80 -25.91
CA LEU A 122 -8.78 12.83 -24.91
C LEU A 122 -7.72 11.77 -24.59
N PHE A 123 -6.89 11.41 -25.57
CA PHE A 123 -5.77 10.46 -25.42
C PHE A 123 -4.40 11.16 -25.56
N THR A 124 -4.35 12.46 -25.25
CA THR A 124 -3.11 13.23 -25.16
C THR A 124 -2.69 13.36 -23.69
N ALA A 125 -1.43 13.03 -23.39
CA ALA A 125 -0.80 13.26 -22.10
C ALA A 125 -0.05 14.60 -22.11
N ASN A 126 -0.41 15.51 -21.22
CA ASN A 126 0.25 16.81 -21.04
C ASN A 126 1.33 16.69 -19.96
N LEU A 127 2.57 17.06 -20.29
CA LEU A 127 3.69 16.99 -19.36
C LEU A 127 4.26 18.38 -19.14
N TYR A 128 4.09 18.90 -17.93
CA TYR A 128 4.63 20.19 -17.53
C TYR A 128 6.04 20.02 -16.97
N THR A 129 7.01 20.69 -17.57
CA THR A 129 8.44 20.59 -17.23
C THR A 129 9.11 21.95 -17.12
N ARG A 130 10.35 21.97 -16.63
CA ARG A 130 11.25 23.14 -16.71
C ARG A 130 12.65 22.71 -17.14
N THR A 131 13.40 23.61 -17.76
CA THR A 131 14.73 23.31 -18.33
C THR A 131 15.75 22.91 -17.27
N THR A 132 15.71 23.54 -16.08
CA THR A 132 16.68 23.35 -14.98
C THR A 132 16.34 22.21 -14.01
N CYS A 133 15.38 21.35 -14.34
CA CYS A 133 14.87 20.30 -13.44
C CYS A 133 15.44 18.91 -13.81
N PRO A 134 16.30 18.29 -12.95
CA PRO A 134 16.87 16.97 -13.23
C PRO A 134 15.80 15.86 -13.37
N LYS A 135 14.78 15.87 -12.49
CA LYS A 135 13.65 14.91 -12.56
C LYS A 135 12.86 15.04 -13.87
N CYS A 136 12.76 16.24 -14.41
CA CYS A 136 12.08 16.52 -15.67
C CYS A 136 12.89 15.99 -16.86
N GLN A 137 14.23 16.05 -16.79
CA GLN A 137 15.10 15.45 -17.80
C GLN A 137 15.00 13.92 -17.80
N ASN A 138 14.94 13.30 -16.62
CA ASN A 138 14.73 11.85 -16.49
C ASN A 138 13.40 11.41 -17.11
N LEU A 139 12.31 12.14 -16.82
CA LEU A 139 11.02 11.88 -17.45
C LEU A 139 11.11 12.03 -18.98
N LYS A 140 11.70 13.11 -19.49
CA LYS A 140 11.90 13.33 -20.94
C LYS A 140 12.68 12.17 -21.59
N ALA A 141 13.67 11.60 -20.90
CA ALA A 141 14.43 10.45 -21.36
C ALA A 141 13.62 9.14 -21.37
N PHE A 142 12.61 9.00 -20.51
CA PHE A 142 11.72 7.85 -20.46
C PHE A 142 10.61 7.87 -21.54
N LEU A 143 10.16 9.04 -21.98
CA LEU A 143 9.06 9.18 -22.94
C LEU A 143 9.22 8.37 -24.25
N PRO A 144 10.41 8.26 -24.88
CA PRO A 144 10.57 7.43 -26.07
C PRO A 144 10.25 5.96 -25.83
N THR A 145 10.63 5.41 -24.67
CA THR A 145 10.31 4.04 -24.26
C THR A 145 8.80 3.86 -24.11
N LEU A 146 8.15 4.82 -23.45
CA LEU A 146 6.70 4.78 -23.26
C LEU A 146 5.93 4.97 -24.57
N LYS A 147 6.40 5.83 -25.48
CA LYS A 147 5.82 6.05 -26.81
C LYS A 147 5.95 4.82 -27.72
N LYS A 148 7.04 4.06 -27.61
CA LYS A 148 7.17 2.76 -28.28
C LYS A 148 6.14 1.75 -27.76
N ARG A 149 5.91 1.72 -26.45
CA ARG A 149 4.91 0.84 -25.84
C ARG A 149 3.48 1.29 -26.12
N TRP A 150 3.20 2.59 -26.17
CA TRP A 150 1.87 3.18 -26.38
C TRP A 150 1.87 4.19 -27.53
N PRO A 151 1.91 3.71 -28.79
CA PRO A 151 2.05 4.59 -29.95
C PRO A 151 0.84 5.50 -30.19
N ALA A 152 -0.35 5.13 -29.72
CA ALA A 152 -1.55 5.95 -29.87
C ALA A 152 -1.52 7.23 -29.03
N ILE A 153 -0.86 7.21 -27.85
CA ILE A 153 -0.85 8.35 -26.94
C ILE A 153 0.08 9.44 -27.46
N ARG A 154 -0.43 10.68 -27.52
CA ARG A 154 0.39 11.87 -27.83
C ARG A 154 0.94 12.45 -26.52
N PHE A 155 2.25 12.49 -26.38
CA PHE A 155 2.91 13.13 -25.23
C PHE A 155 3.31 14.55 -25.64
N VAL A 156 2.73 15.56 -24.99
CA VAL A 156 2.99 16.98 -25.28
C VAL A 156 3.71 17.60 -24.09
N ILE A 157 4.92 18.09 -24.33
CA ILE A 157 5.73 18.75 -23.32
C ILE A 157 5.43 20.25 -23.31
N HIS A 158 5.13 20.77 -22.14
CA HIS A 158 4.91 22.18 -21.87
C HIS A 158 5.99 22.70 -20.92
N ASP A 159 6.96 23.44 -21.46
CA ASP A 159 8.03 24.03 -20.65
C ASP A 159 7.53 25.33 -19.98
N VAL A 160 7.28 25.26 -18.66
CA VAL A 160 6.65 26.33 -17.89
C VAL A 160 7.58 27.51 -17.64
N ASP A 161 8.88 27.39 -17.87
CA ASP A 161 9.84 28.48 -17.85
C ASP A 161 9.81 29.29 -19.16
N GLN A 162 9.56 28.63 -20.29
CA GLN A 162 9.55 29.24 -21.62
C GLN A 162 8.18 29.78 -22.05
N SER A 163 7.09 29.27 -21.48
CA SER A 163 5.73 29.67 -21.85
C SER A 163 4.90 30.11 -20.65
N ALA A 164 4.48 31.38 -20.67
CA ALA A 164 3.58 31.94 -19.65
C ALA A 164 2.20 31.28 -19.65
N THR A 165 1.70 30.89 -20.83
CA THR A 165 0.42 30.17 -20.96
C THR A 165 0.53 28.77 -20.36
N ALA A 166 1.61 28.04 -20.65
CA ALA A 166 1.89 26.73 -20.05
C ALA A 166 1.94 26.82 -18.51
N ARG A 167 2.61 27.84 -17.97
CA ARG A 167 2.70 28.08 -16.53
C ARG A 167 1.32 28.33 -15.92
N SER A 168 0.51 29.21 -16.54
CA SER A 168 -0.83 29.50 -16.04
C SER A 168 -1.77 28.29 -16.07
N SER A 169 -1.70 27.47 -17.14
CA SER A 169 -2.48 26.24 -17.26
C SER A 169 -2.06 25.21 -16.22
N TRP A 170 -0.75 25.06 -15.98
CA TRP A 170 -0.21 24.17 -14.95
C TRP A 170 -0.66 24.58 -13.54
N GLU A 171 -0.55 25.86 -13.20
CA GLU A 171 -1.00 26.37 -11.89
C GLU A 171 -2.50 26.19 -11.69
N ALA A 172 -3.31 26.45 -12.73
CA ALA A 172 -4.75 26.23 -12.70
C ALA A 172 -5.10 24.74 -12.53
N LEU A 173 -4.38 23.85 -13.21
CA LEU A 173 -4.53 22.41 -13.10
C LEU A 173 -4.25 21.93 -11.66
N CYS A 174 -3.10 22.31 -11.08
CA CYS A 174 -2.75 21.95 -9.70
C CYS A 174 -3.77 22.49 -8.69
N ARG A 175 -4.25 23.73 -8.89
CA ARG A 175 -5.30 24.34 -8.06
C ARG A 175 -6.62 23.57 -8.15
N LYS A 176 -7.07 23.21 -9.35
CA LYS A 176 -8.31 22.45 -9.56
C LYS A 176 -8.21 21.06 -8.93
N ALA A 177 -7.01 20.48 -8.90
CA ALA A 177 -6.72 19.19 -8.29
C ALA A 177 -6.49 19.24 -6.77
N GLY A 178 -6.49 20.43 -6.16
CA GLY A 178 -6.26 20.61 -4.73
C GLY A 178 -4.84 20.28 -4.26
N SER A 179 -3.85 20.31 -5.16
CA SER A 179 -2.46 19.98 -4.84
C SER A 179 -1.52 21.18 -5.01
N PRO A 180 -0.46 21.30 -4.16
CA PRO A 180 0.60 22.25 -4.43
C PRO A 180 1.27 21.98 -5.79
N PRO A 181 1.70 23.03 -6.50
CA PRO A 181 2.35 22.88 -7.81
C PRO A 181 3.76 22.27 -7.67
N GLY A 182 4.02 21.17 -8.37
CA GLY A 182 5.33 20.49 -8.38
C GLY A 182 5.70 19.94 -9.75
N LEU A 183 6.99 19.97 -10.12
CA LEU A 183 7.47 19.53 -11.45
C LEU A 183 8.36 18.28 -11.38
N PRO A 184 8.34 17.42 -12.41
CA PRO A 184 7.42 17.46 -13.54
C PRO A 184 5.98 17.10 -13.11
N THR A 185 4.98 17.65 -13.79
CA THR A 185 3.57 17.22 -13.63
C THR A 185 3.13 16.50 -14.91
N ILE A 186 2.46 15.37 -14.77
CA ILE A 186 1.92 14.58 -15.88
C ILE A 186 0.41 14.55 -15.71
N ASP A 187 -0.32 15.06 -16.70
CA ASP A 187 -1.78 15.00 -16.78
C ASP A 187 -2.19 14.08 -17.93
N PHE A 188 -2.89 13.00 -17.60
CA PHE A 188 -3.45 12.08 -18.59
C PHE A 188 -4.80 11.57 -18.10
N ALA A 189 -5.81 11.58 -18.97
CA ALA A 189 -7.16 11.09 -18.64
C ALA A 189 -7.79 11.77 -17.40
N GLY A 190 -7.41 13.02 -17.07
CA GLY A 190 -7.86 13.69 -15.85
C GLY A 190 -7.25 13.12 -14.57
N ARG A 191 -6.17 12.35 -14.68
CA ARG A 191 -5.34 11.85 -13.58
C ARG A 191 -4.00 12.55 -13.62
N ILE A 192 -3.60 13.12 -12.48
CA ILE A 192 -2.40 13.92 -12.36
C ILE A 192 -1.36 13.18 -11.52
N LEU A 193 -0.17 12.98 -12.08
CA LEU A 193 1.03 12.51 -11.36
C LEU A 193 1.98 13.69 -11.16
N ILE A 194 2.44 13.91 -9.93
CA ILE A 194 3.35 15.00 -9.58
C ILE A 194 4.70 14.43 -9.14
N GLY A 195 5.77 14.89 -9.78
CA GLY A 195 7.13 14.42 -9.58
C GLY A 195 7.51 13.24 -10.46
N TYR A 196 8.80 12.92 -10.51
CA TYR A 196 9.33 11.74 -11.20
C TYR A 196 10.50 11.16 -10.40
N GLN A 197 10.34 9.95 -9.86
CA GLN A 197 11.34 9.31 -9.01
C GLN A 197 12.25 8.34 -9.79
N GLY A 198 11.72 7.73 -10.85
CA GLY A 198 12.39 6.72 -11.64
C GLY A 198 11.40 5.94 -12.50
N ASP A 199 11.93 5.17 -13.43
CA ASP A 199 11.16 4.36 -14.37
C ASP A 199 10.44 3.20 -13.65
N ASP A 200 11.02 2.72 -12.56
CA ASP A 200 10.53 1.63 -11.70
C ASP A 200 9.38 2.05 -10.77
N VAL A 201 9.28 3.34 -10.42
CA VAL A 201 8.23 3.88 -9.55
C VAL A 201 7.23 4.70 -10.37
N THR A 202 7.56 5.95 -10.70
CA THR A 202 6.64 6.85 -11.41
C THR A 202 6.40 6.39 -12.85
N GLY A 203 7.42 5.83 -13.52
CA GLY A 203 7.27 5.26 -14.87
C GLY A 203 6.33 4.06 -14.89
N ALA A 204 6.45 3.15 -13.91
CA ALA A 204 5.56 2.01 -13.75
C ALA A 204 4.12 2.44 -13.44
N GLN A 205 3.94 3.44 -12.57
CA GLN A 205 2.64 4.04 -12.26
C GLN A 205 1.97 4.66 -13.48
N LEU A 206 2.71 5.46 -14.26
CA LEU A 206 2.19 6.01 -15.51
C LEU A 206 1.80 4.91 -16.50
N GLY A 207 2.59 3.85 -16.60
CA GLY A 207 2.26 2.67 -17.40
C GLY A 207 1.00 1.95 -16.92
N GLN A 208 0.79 1.85 -15.61
CA GLN A 208 -0.42 1.25 -15.03
C GLN A 208 -1.65 2.13 -15.25
N LEU A 209 -1.54 3.43 -15.01
CA LEU A 209 -2.59 4.41 -15.30
C LEU A 209 -3.06 4.30 -16.75
N ILE A 210 -2.12 4.22 -17.70
CA ILE A 210 -2.45 4.06 -19.12
C ILE A 210 -3.21 2.76 -19.36
N ARG A 211 -2.78 1.63 -18.76
CA ARG A 211 -3.50 0.35 -18.90
C ARG A 211 -4.92 0.46 -18.36
N ASP A 212 -5.10 1.04 -17.18
CA ASP A 212 -6.39 1.13 -16.50
C ASP A 212 -7.40 1.94 -17.31
N VAL A 213 -6.96 2.99 -18.00
CA VAL A 213 -7.84 3.83 -18.83
C VAL A 213 -7.88 3.42 -20.31
N SER A 214 -6.99 2.52 -20.77
CA SER A 214 -6.89 2.13 -22.19
C SER A 214 -8.16 1.51 -22.79
N GLY A 215 -9.10 1.05 -21.97
CA GLY A 215 -10.33 0.38 -22.41
C GLY A 215 -10.12 -1.06 -22.91
N VAL A 216 -8.90 -1.60 -22.81
CA VAL A 216 -8.54 -2.99 -23.16
C VAL A 216 -8.51 -3.86 -21.91
N THR A 217 -9.63 -3.91 -21.19
CA THR A 217 -9.92 -5.06 -20.31
C THR A 217 -10.64 -6.13 -21.14
N PRO A 218 -10.47 -7.43 -20.83
CA PRO A 218 -11.35 -8.47 -21.39
C PRO A 218 -12.79 -8.05 -21.09
N ASP A 219 -13.69 -8.15 -22.06
CA ASP A 219 -15.10 -7.81 -21.88
C ASP A 219 -15.64 -8.54 -20.64
N GLU A 220 -15.72 -7.83 -19.52
CA GLU A 220 -16.29 -8.35 -18.27
C GLU A 220 -17.80 -8.33 -18.50
N PRO A 221 -18.49 -9.48 -18.44
CA PRO A 221 -19.92 -9.52 -18.66
C PRO A 221 -20.61 -8.60 -17.65
N LEU A 222 -21.56 -7.80 -18.16
CA LEU A 222 -22.41 -6.87 -17.43
C LEU A 222 -22.76 -7.38 -16.02
N GLY A 223 -22.02 -6.86 -15.03
CA GLY A 223 -22.15 -7.20 -13.63
C GLY A 223 -21.43 -6.15 -12.80
N TRP A 224 -22.12 -5.05 -12.51
CA TRP A 224 -21.55 -3.96 -11.72
C TRP A 224 -21.44 -4.37 -10.24
N ASN A 225 -20.22 -4.37 -9.72
CA ASN A 225 -19.96 -4.04 -8.32
C ASN A 225 -18.52 -3.50 -8.17
N ARG A 226 -18.32 -2.24 -8.55
CA ARG A 226 -17.20 -1.39 -8.14
C ARG A 226 -17.73 0.00 -7.77
N SER A 227 -18.50 0.04 -6.71
CA SER A 227 -18.54 1.15 -5.76
C SER A 227 -18.94 0.53 -4.43
N GLY A 228 -18.08 0.65 -3.43
CA GLY A 228 -18.23 -0.03 -2.14
C GLY A 228 -16.92 -0.64 -1.68
N ASN A 229 -16.26 0.07 -0.76
CA ASN A 229 -15.29 -0.42 0.21
C ASN A 229 -14.69 -1.80 -0.04
N ALA A 230 -13.39 -1.84 -0.35
CA ALA A 230 -12.57 -3.06 -0.35
C ALA A 230 -12.57 -3.82 1.00
N GLY A 231 -13.18 -3.27 2.07
CA GLY A 231 -13.40 -3.95 3.35
C GLY A 231 -14.57 -4.95 3.36
N ASP A 232 -15.54 -4.85 2.44
CA ASP A 232 -16.81 -5.59 2.60
C ASP A 232 -16.79 -7.00 1.96
N ARG A 233 -15.75 -7.29 1.17
CA ARG A 233 -15.57 -8.60 0.50
C ARG A 233 -14.86 -9.65 1.36
N LEU A 234 -14.26 -9.28 2.50
CA LEU A 234 -13.69 -10.23 3.46
C LEU A 234 -14.65 -10.60 4.61
N VAL A 235 -15.65 -9.75 4.91
CA VAL A 235 -16.63 -10.02 5.97
C VAL A 235 -17.67 -11.05 5.53
N ARG A 236 -18.09 -11.04 4.26
CA ARG A 236 -19.11 -12.00 3.75
C ARG A 236 -18.62 -13.46 3.61
N ASN A 237 -17.31 -13.69 3.53
CA ASN A 237 -16.73 -15.04 3.50
C ASN A 237 -16.33 -15.56 4.90
N ALA A 238 -16.19 -14.69 5.90
CA ALA A 238 -16.01 -15.09 7.30
C ALA A 238 -17.32 -15.65 7.90
N ASP A 239 -18.48 -15.15 7.46
CA ASP A 239 -19.77 -15.55 8.04
C ASP A 239 -20.33 -16.89 7.50
N ARG A 240 -19.85 -17.33 6.31
CA ARG A 240 -20.14 -18.68 5.78
C ARG A 240 -19.22 -19.77 6.33
N THR A 241 -18.02 -19.41 6.79
CA THR A 241 -17.06 -20.36 7.38
C THR A 241 -17.26 -20.55 8.89
N LEU A 242 -17.87 -19.58 9.60
CA LEU A 242 -18.21 -19.70 11.02
C LEU A 242 -19.46 -20.57 11.31
N LYS A 243 -20.34 -20.78 10.32
CA LYS A 243 -21.55 -21.63 10.46
C LYS A 243 -21.32 -23.12 10.18
N VAL A 244 -20.14 -23.52 9.70
CA VAL A 244 -19.81 -24.94 9.42
C VAL A 244 -18.90 -25.55 10.50
N GLN A 245 -18.29 -24.75 11.38
CA GLN A 245 -17.39 -25.25 12.45
C GLN A 245 -18.02 -25.34 13.85
N THR A 246 -19.26 -24.89 14.05
CA THR A 246 -19.95 -24.96 15.36
C THR A 246 -20.80 -26.23 15.57
N ALA A 247 -20.71 -27.22 14.67
CA ALA A 247 -21.44 -28.49 14.81
C ALA A 247 -20.65 -29.63 15.48
N LEU A 248 -19.41 -29.42 15.91
CA LEU A 248 -18.57 -30.47 16.51
C LEU A 248 -17.80 -29.91 17.71
N LEU A 249 -18.45 -29.79 18.86
CA LEU A 249 -17.88 -29.87 20.22
C LEU A 249 -18.93 -29.40 21.24
N SER A 250 -19.83 -30.29 21.65
CA SER A 250 -20.57 -30.17 22.91
C SER A 250 -21.18 -31.51 23.31
N THR A 251 -20.34 -32.40 23.84
CA THR A 251 -20.79 -33.55 24.64
C THR A 251 -20.24 -33.40 26.06
N ALA A 252 -21.09 -32.94 26.99
CA ALA A 252 -21.26 -33.52 28.34
C ALA A 252 -22.16 -32.65 29.26
N VAL A 253 -23.39 -33.14 29.50
CA VAL A 253 -24.07 -33.34 30.82
C VAL A 253 -24.32 -32.08 31.70
N LEU A 254 -25.53 -31.47 31.69
CA LEU A 254 -26.78 -31.68 32.52
C LEU A 254 -26.77 -30.90 33.89
N PRO A 255 -27.93 -30.64 34.57
CA PRO A 255 -29.21 -30.06 34.11
C PRO A 255 -29.89 -29.10 35.12
N THR A 256 -30.83 -28.26 34.64
CA THR A 256 -32.05 -27.84 35.38
C THR A 256 -33.03 -27.25 34.36
N ARG A 257 -34.09 -27.96 33.94
CA ARG A 257 -35.49 -27.88 34.46
C ARG A 257 -35.93 -26.42 34.69
N LEU A 258 -37.05 -25.88 34.21
CA LEU A 258 -38.33 -26.42 33.73
C LEU A 258 -39.14 -25.18 33.26
N LEU A 259 -39.75 -25.18 32.07
CA LEU A 259 -41.19 -24.89 31.87
C LEU A 259 -41.54 -24.95 30.38
N ALA A 260 -42.47 -25.83 30.08
CA ALA A 260 -43.14 -26.00 28.80
C ALA A 260 -44.28 -24.98 28.65
N ALA A 261 -44.64 -24.62 27.42
CA ALA A 261 -46.02 -24.71 26.91
C ALA A 261 -46.11 -24.30 25.43
N GLN A 262 -47.08 -24.92 24.76
CA GLN A 262 -47.30 -25.13 23.32
C GLN A 262 -47.82 -23.90 22.52
N PRO A 263 -47.78 -23.96 21.17
CA PRO A 263 -48.46 -23.02 20.25
C PRO A 263 -49.89 -23.51 19.89
N PRO A 264 -50.58 -22.88 18.92
CA PRO A 264 -51.37 -21.64 18.95
C PRO A 264 -52.91 -21.95 18.96
N PRO A 265 -53.80 -20.96 18.77
CA PRO A 265 -54.60 -21.04 17.55
C PRO A 265 -54.90 -19.69 16.85
N THR A 266 -55.38 -19.89 15.63
CA THR A 266 -55.71 -19.05 14.49
C THR A 266 -56.93 -18.13 14.63
N GLU A 267 -56.88 -17.03 13.86
CA GLU A 267 -57.99 -16.25 13.26
C GLU A 267 -58.98 -15.60 14.25
N ASP A 268 -59.35 -14.32 14.17
CA ASP A 268 -59.90 -13.66 12.98
C ASP A 268 -59.93 -12.11 13.15
N SER A 269 -59.85 -11.46 12.00
CA SER A 269 -60.21 -10.09 11.61
C SER A 269 -60.59 -8.98 12.63
N SER A 270 -59.88 -7.85 12.46
CA SER A 270 -60.42 -6.49 12.17
C SER A 270 -60.20 -5.35 13.18
N GLN A 271 -59.61 -4.29 12.63
CA GLN A 271 -59.68 -2.85 12.93
C GLN A 271 -58.65 -2.16 13.87
N LEU A 272 -57.99 -1.18 13.23
CA LEU A 272 -57.47 0.12 13.70
C LEU A 272 -55.98 0.27 14.09
N GLY A 273 -55.28 1.15 13.34
CA GLY A 273 -53.92 1.67 13.56
C GLY A 273 -52.88 1.06 12.59
N ALA A 274 -51.91 1.75 11.99
CA ALA A 274 -51.33 3.06 12.19
C ALA A 274 -50.51 3.49 10.94
N ALA A 275 -50.05 4.73 10.96
CA ALA A 275 -49.24 5.45 9.97
C ALA A 275 -47.81 4.87 9.74
N PRO A 276 -47.04 5.37 8.75
CA PRO A 276 -46.05 4.61 8.00
C PRO A 276 -44.69 4.50 8.71
N SER A 277 -44.03 3.36 8.56
CA SER A 277 -42.60 3.21 8.84
C SER A 277 -41.83 3.27 7.52
N ASP A 278 -41.40 4.48 7.17
CA ASP A 278 -40.37 4.74 6.18
C ASP A 278 -39.11 3.95 6.53
N THR A 279 -38.76 2.99 5.68
CA THR A 279 -37.40 2.47 5.57
C THR A 279 -37.03 2.65 4.11
N PRO A 280 -36.11 3.56 3.77
CA PRO A 280 -35.61 3.63 2.41
C PRO A 280 -34.70 2.41 2.21
N SER A 281 -35.26 1.40 1.53
CA SER A 281 -34.48 0.39 0.83
C SER A 281 -33.56 1.12 -0.16
N ASP A 282 -32.26 1.07 0.11
CA ASP A 282 -31.20 1.52 -0.79
C ASP A 282 -31.11 0.54 -1.96
N SER A 283 -32.13 0.57 -2.82
CA SER A 283 -32.17 -0.10 -4.11
C SER A 283 -32.08 1.00 -5.16
N GLN A 284 -30.86 1.24 -5.64
CA GLN A 284 -30.63 2.01 -6.86
C GLN A 284 -31.52 1.43 -7.97
N PRO A 285 -32.25 2.24 -8.74
CA PRO A 285 -33.12 1.72 -9.78
C PRO A 285 -32.27 1.04 -10.86
N GLU A 286 -32.50 -0.26 -11.06
CA GLU A 286 -32.05 -0.97 -12.26
C GLU A 286 -32.64 -0.22 -13.47
N ILE A 287 -31.78 0.32 -14.33
CA ILE A 287 -32.21 0.93 -15.59
C ILE A 287 -32.75 -0.22 -16.46
N SER A 288 -34.06 -0.43 -16.45
CA SER A 288 -34.72 -1.43 -17.27
C SER A 288 -34.49 -1.12 -18.75
N LEU A 289 -33.93 -2.08 -19.49
CA LEU A 289 -33.51 -1.95 -20.89
C LEU A 289 -34.64 -1.49 -21.83
N ASP A 290 -35.90 -1.72 -21.44
CA ASP A 290 -37.10 -1.39 -22.21
C ASP A 290 -37.60 0.05 -22.05
N MET A 291 -36.99 0.85 -21.17
CA MET A 291 -37.41 2.24 -20.87
C MET A 291 -36.36 3.29 -21.28
N LEU A 292 -35.28 2.88 -21.97
CA LEU A 292 -34.23 3.78 -22.45
C LEU A 292 -34.67 4.49 -23.73
N GLU A 293 -34.87 5.80 -23.65
CA GLU A 293 -35.15 6.64 -24.81
C GLU A 293 -33.93 6.76 -25.72
N LEU A 294 -34.15 6.81 -27.04
CA LEU A 294 -33.07 7.00 -28.00
C LEU A 294 -32.55 8.45 -27.93
N PRO A 295 -31.25 8.67 -27.70
CA PRO A 295 -30.67 10.01 -27.59
C PRO A 295 -30.77 10.82 -28.88
N ASP A 296 -31.01 12.12 -28.75
CA ASP A 296 -30.98 13.07 -29.87
C ASP A 296 -29.54 13.49 -30.25
N GLU A 297 -29.42 14.21 -31.37
CA GLU A 297 -28.15 14.77 -31.79
C GLU A 297 -27.74 15.96 -30.92
N ALA A 298 -26.45 16.04 -30.61
CA ALA A 298 -25.90 17.12 -29.82
C ALA A 298 -26.08 18.46 -30.55
N THR A 299 -26.64 19.44 -29.88
CA THR A 299 -26.62 20.82 -30.35
C THR A 299 -25.22 21.43 -30.18
N ALA A 300 -24.94 22.55 -30.84
CA ALA A 300 -23.64 23.23 -30.73
C ALA A 300 -23.26 23.61 -29.28
N ALA A 301 -24.26 23.84 -28.40
CA ALA A 301 -24.03 24.12 -26.98
C ALA A 301 -23.70 22.86 -26.16
N GLU A 302 -24.07 21.69 -26.67
CA GLU A 302 -23.88 20.38 -26.04
C GLU A 302 -22.65 19.64 -26.56
N THR A 303 -22.04 20.15 -27.63
CA THR A 303 -20.80 19.62 -28.21
C THR A 303 -19.61 19.96 -27.33
N GLY A 304 -18.85 18.95 -26.90
CA GLY A 304 -17.66 19.14 -26.09
C GLY A 304 -17.24 17.93 -25.28
N ALA A 305 -16.05 18.03 -24.67
CA ALA A 305 -15.54 17.03 -23.74
C ALA A 305 -16.23 17.16 -22.38
N SER A 306 -16.55 16.04 -21.75
CA SER A 306 -17.07 16.06 -20.39
C SER A 306 -16.01 16.55 -19.39
N GLU A 307 -16.42 17.43 -18.49
CA GLU A 307 -15.57 17.89 -17.41
C GLU A 307 -15.51 16.83 -16.30
N VAL A 308 -14.36 16.17 -16.18
CA VAL A 308 -14.01 15.36 -15.02
C VAL A 308 -13.06 16.18 -14.15
N PRO A 309 -13.36 16.40 -12.85
CA PRO A 309 -12.42 17.03 -11.94
C PRO A 309 -11.09 16.26 -11.95
N PRO A 310 -9.94 16.93 -12.07
CA PRO A 310 -8.66 16.27 -12.04
C PRO A 310 -8.42 15.62 -10.67
N GLU A 311 -7.99 14.37 -10.69
CA GLU A 311 -7.68 13.58 -9.50
C GLU A 311 -6.17 13.36 -9.41
N VAL A 312 -5.56 13.67 -8.27
CA VAL A 312 -4.13 13.47 -8.04
C VAL A 312 -3.87 12.01 -7.69
N VAL A 313 -3.00 11.37 -8.46
CA VAL A 313 -2.50 10.03 -8.16
C VAL A 313 -1.34 10.18 -7.19
N THR A 314 -1.61 10.01 -5.89
CA THR A 314 -0.61 10.22 -4.84
C THR A 314 0.29 8.99 -4.66
N THR A 315 1.58 9.25 -4.36
CA THR A 315 2.65 8.26 -4.14
C THR A 315 2.87 7.95 -2.65
N ASP A 316 1.98 8.42 -1.80
CA ASP A 316 2.14 8.45 -0.34
C ASP A 316 1.47 7.28 0.38
N THR A 317 1.04 6.26 -0.37
CA THR A 317 0.40 5.05 0.15
C THR A 317 1.44 4.00 0.52
N ILE A 318 1.48 3.61 1.80
CA ILE A 318 2.20 2.45 2.30
C ILE A 318 1.17 1.35 2.58
N ASP A 319 1.31 0.19 1.92
CA ASP A 319 0.42 -0.96 2.17
C ASP A 319 0.93 -1.74 3.39
N VAL A 320 0.16 -1.75 4.49
CA VAL A 320 0.53 -2.44 5.75
C VAL A 320 -0.34 -3.69 5.93
N PRO A 321 0.23 -4.90 6.11
CA PRO A 321 -0.48 -6.19 6.06
C PRO A 321 -1.69 -6.37 6.99
N MET A 322 -1.78 -5.62 8.08
CA MET A 322 -2.91 -5.66 9.02
C MET A 322 -3.73 -4.36 9.09
N LEU A 323 -3.16 -3.22 8.68
CA LEU A 323 -3.79 -1.90 8.78
C LEU A 323 -4.38 -1.43 7.43
N GLY A 324 -4.05 -2.09 6.33
CA GLY A 324 -4.44 -1.68 4.98
C GLY A 324 -3.52 -0.58 4.41
N ARG A 325 -3.97 0.07 3.34
CA ARG A 325 -3.25 1.20 2.71
C ARG A 325 -3.28 2.41 3.64
N LEU A 326 -2.12 2.86 4.07
CA LEU A 326 -1.94 4.10 4.82
C LEU A 326 -1.44 5.19 3.87
N SER A 327 -2.24 6.22 3.59
CA SER A 327 -1.80 7.39 2.83
C SER A 327 -1.53 8.59 3.73
N ALA A 328 -0.45 9.32 3.47
CA ALA A 328 -0.18 10.56 4.19
C ALA A 328 -1.23 11.65 3.93
N SER A 329 -1.93 11.57 2.80
CA SER A 329 -2.98 12.49 2.33
C SER A 329 -4.34 12.23 2.97
N GLU A 330 -4.71 10.98 3.26
CA GLU A 330 -5.97 10.66 3.96
C GLU A 330 -5.82 10.76 5.48
N LEU A 331 -4.70 10.29 6.05
CA LEU A 331 -4.47 10.32 7.50
C LEU A 331 -3.89 11.65 8.00
N GLY A 332 -3.25 12.42 7.11
CA GLY A 332 -2.43 13.57 7.48
C GLY A 332 -1.05 13.19 8.03
N MET A 333 -0.06 14.05 7.81
CA MET A 333 1.34 13.77 8.17
C MET A 333 1.56 13.35 9.64
N PRO A 334 0.97 13.97 10.68
CA PRO A 334 1.20 13.56 12.06
C PRO A 334 0.74 12.14 12.38
N LEU A 335 -0.44 11.75 11.90
CA LEU A 335 -1.01 10.43 12.16
C LEU A 335 -0.28 9.35 11.34
N PHE A 336 0.08 9.67 10.09
CA PHE A 336 0.94 8.84 9.27
C PHE A 336 2.30 8.58 9.95
N THR A 337 2.96 9.63 10.45
CA THR A 337 4.22 9.51 11.20
C THR A 337 4.08 8.60 12.42
N LEU A 338 3.02 8.76 13.22
CA LEU A 338 2.76 7.93 14.39
C LEU A 338 2.53 6.46 13.99
N ALA A 339 1.73 6.21 12.96
CA ALA A 339 1.42 4.86 12.51
C ALA A 339 2.67 4.13 12.00
N VAL A 340 3.44 4.77 11.12
CA VAL A 340 4.67 4.16 10.58
C VAL A 340 5.72 3.98 11.67
N GLY A 341 5.93 4.98 12.53
CA GLY A 341 6.88 4.90 13.63
C GLY A 341 6.53 3.80 14.63
N LEU A 342 5.24 3.65 14.98
CA LEU A 342 4.79 2.57 15.86
C LEU A 342 5.00 1.19 15.23
N VAL A 343 4.71 1.04 13.93
CA VAL A 343 4.95 -0.21 13.20
C VAL A 343 6.43 -0.56 13.15
N ASP A 344 7.30 0.42 12.92
CA ASP A 344 8.77 0.24 12.98
C ASP A 344 9.24 -0.10 14.40
N GLY A 345 8.62 0.47 15.43
CA GLY A 345 8.90 0.19 16.84
C GLY A 345 8.74 -1.28 17.18
N PHE A 346 7.78 -1.98 16.55
CA PHE A 346 7.59 -3.43 16.71
C PHE A 346 8.69 -4.29 16.03
N ASN A 347 9.96 -3.99 16.29
CA ASN A 347 11.13 -4.63 15.69
C ASN A 347 11.59 -5.85 16.50
N PRO A 348 11.61 -7.07 15.91
CA PRO A 348 12.07 -8.26 16.62
C PRO A 348 13.52 -8.14 17.10
N CYS A 349 14.40 -7.43 16.40
CA CYS A 349 15.81 -7.30 16.78
C CYS A 349 15.99 -6.51 18.09
N ALA A 350 15.31 -5.36 18.22
CA ALA A 350 15.41 -4.49 19.39
C ALA A 350 14.80 -5.13 20.63
N MET A 351 13.56 -5.64 20.50
CA MET A 351 12.84 -6.25 21.62
C MET A 351 13.62 -7.40 22.27
N TRP A 352 14.26 -8.26 21.48
CA TRP A 352 14.99 -9.40 22.04
C TRP A 352 16.23 -8.98 22.83
N VAL A 353 16.95 -7.98 22.35
CA VAL A 353 18.12 -7.44 23.08
C VAL A 353 17.66 -6.73 24.35
N LEU A 354 16.57 -5.97 24.28
CA LEU A 354 16.01 -5.30 25.45
C LEU A 354 15.51 -6.31 26.50
N VAL A 355 14.79 -7.36 26.09
CA VAL A 355 14.37 -8.45 27.00
C VAL A 355 15.59 -9.13 27.64
N PHE A 356 16.66 -9.39 26.87
CA PHE A 356 17.89 -9.95 27.41
C PHE A 356 18.53 -9.03 28.45
N LEU A 357 18.71 -7.75 28.12
CA LEU A 357 19.24 -6.73 29.04
C LEU A 357 18.41 -6.69 30.32
N LEU A 358 17.08 -6.60 30.19
CA LEU A 358 16.15 -6.60 31.33
C LEU A 358 16.26 -7.88 32.16
N SER A 359 16.42 -9.05 31.55
CA SER A 359 16.59 -10.33 32.26
C SER A 359 17.83 -10.36 33.17
N VAL A 360 18.91 -9.69 32.74
CA VAL A 360 20.13 -9.55 33.53
C VAL A 360 19.92 -8.55 34.67
N LEU A 361 19.29 -7.40 34.36
CA LEU A 361 19.09 -6.31 35.30
C LEU A 361 18.09 -6.64 36.43
N VAL A 362 17.09 -7.48 36.18
CA VAL A 362 16.11 -7.91 37.22
C VAL A 362 16.82 -8.61 38.40
N ASN A 363 18.00 -9.21 38.19
CA ASN A 363 18.77 -9.84 39.26
C ASN A 363 19.35 -8.84 40.28
N ILE A 364 19.40 -7.55 39.95
CA ILE A 364 19.95 -6.48 40.81
C ILE A 364 18.97 -6.13 41.95
N LYS A 365 17.68 -6.50 41.83
CA LYS A 365 16.60 -6.26 42.81
C LYS A 365 16.43 -4.78 43.26
N ASP A 366 16.88 -3.83 42.45
CA ASP A 366 16.80 -2.39 42.74
C ASP A 366 16.08 -1.67 41.59
N ARG A 367 14.83 -1.24 41.83
CA ARG A 367 13.97 -0.65 40.80
C ARG A 367 14.58 0.62 40.19
N ARG A 368 15.23 1.44 41.02
CA ARG A 368 15.82 2.71 40.58
C ARG A 368 17.02 2.47 39.68
N LYS A 369 17.89 1.53 40.02
CA LYS A 369 19.03 1.17 39.17
C LYS A 369 18.59 0.57 37.84
N ILE A 370 17.59 -0.31 37.86
CA ILE A 370 17.04 -0.89 36.62
C ILE A 370 16.49 0.23 35.73
N LEU A 371 15.68 1.14 36.28
CA LEU A 371 15.11 2.26 35.54
C LEU A 371 16.21 3.18 34.96
N VAL A 372 17.24 3.50 35.73
CA VAL A 372 18.34 4.36 35.25
C VAL A 372 19.12 3.68 34.12
N ILE A 373 19.48 2.41 34.26
CA ILE A 373 20.28 1.69 33.25
C ILE A 373 19.45 1.41 31.98
N ALA A 374 18.28 0.79 32.13
CA ALA A 374 17.40 0.45 31.01
C ALA A 374 16.80 1.71 30.36
N GLY A 375 16.43 2.73 31.15
CA GLY A 375 15.97 4.01 30.62
C GLY A 375 17.05 4.76 29.85
N THR A 376 18.31 4.68 30.30
CA THR A 376 19.46 5.23 29.54
C THR A 376 19.65 4.47 28.23
N PHE A 377 19.52 3.14 28.24
CA PHE A 377 19.56 2.34 27.02
C PHE A 377 18.49 2.78 26.00
N VAL A 378 17.23 2.93 26.42
CA VAL A 378 16.13 3.37 25.54
C VAL A 378 16.36 4.80 25.05
N PHE A 379 16.72 5.73 25.95
CA PHE A 379 16.98 7.12 25.57
C PHE A 379 18.12 7.27 24.56
N VAL A 380 19.24 6.60 24.80
CA VAL A 380 20.41 6.62 23.89
C VAL A 380 20.06 5.93 22.57
N SER A 381 19.25 4.87 22.61
CA SER A 381 18.76 4.20 21.40
C SER A 381 17.96 5.17 20.52
N GLY A 382 16.96 5.84 21.10
CA GLY A 382 16.19 6.85 20.39
C GLY A 382 17.04 7.99 19.83
N LEU A 383 18.04 8.47 20.59
CA LEU A 383 18.95 9.52 20.13
C LEU A 383 19.85 9.04 18.98
N ALA A 384 20.40 7.83 19.08
CA ALA A 384 21.22 7.24 18.03
C ALA A 384 20.39 7.06 16.75
N TYR A 385 19.19 6.50 16.86
CA TYR A 385 18.31 6.28 15.72
C TYR A 385 17.85 7.59 15.07
N TYR A 386 17.51 8.61 15.89
CA TYR A 386 17.22 9.96 15.40
C TYR A 386 18.41 10.55 14.62
N ALA A 387 19.62 10.46 15.17
CA ALA A 387 20.82 10.96 14.52
C ALA A 387 21.09 10.24 13.18
N PHE A 388 20.87 8.93 13.13
CA PHE A 388 20.97 8.15 11.88
C PHE A 388 19.94 8.60 10.85
N MET A 389 18.66 8.70 11.21
CA MET A 389 17.63 9.17 10.27
C MET A 389 17.85 10.62 9.81
N ALA A 390 18.30 11.49 10.70
CA ALA A 390 18.65 12.88 10.38
C ALA A 390 19.84 12.95 9.39
N ALA A 391 20.85 12.10 9.58
CA ALA A 391 21.96 11.97 8.65
C ALA A 391 21.51 11.37 7.30
N TRP A 392 20.60 10.40 7.33
CA TRP A 392 20.01 9.78 6.14
C TRP A 392 19.30 10.78 5.24
N LEU A 393 18.54 11.73 5.82
CA LEU A 393 17.89 12.83 5.09
C LEU A 393 18.89 13.70 4.29
N SER A 394 20.17 13.69 4.68
CA SER A 394 21.25 14.43 4.01
C SER A 394 22.08 13.58 3.04
N LEU A 395 21.86 12.26 2.98
CA LEU A 395 22.78 11.29 2.36
C LEU A 395 22.08 10.38 1.32
N PHE A 396 21.55 10.98 0.25
CA PHE A 396 20.89 10.25 -0.86
C PHE A 396 21.83 9.37 -1.72
N LEU A 397 23.13 9.28 -1.39
CA LEU A 397 24.13 8.53 -2.17
C LEU A 397 24.19 7.02 -1.87
N LEU A 398 23.43 6.51 -0.89
CA LEU A 398 23.56 5.11 -0.43
C LEU A 398 22.65 4.09 -1.17
N ILE A 399 21.89 4.52 -2.17
CA ILE A 399 20.95 3.64 -2.90
C ILE A 399 21.68 2.51 -3.66
N GLY A 400 22.96 2.72 -4.02
CA GLY A 400 23.79 1.69 -4.66
C GLY A 400 24.41 0.63 -3.74
N ILE A 401 24.43 0.85 -2.41
CA ILE A 401 25.12 -0.03 -1.42
C ILE A 401 24.13 -0.95 -0.69
N ALA A 402 22.83 -0.67 -0.77
CA ALA A 402 21.81 -1.37 0.02
C ALA A 402 21.77 -2.89 -0.25
N ARG A 403 21.99 -3.34 -1.49
CA ARG A 403 21.83 -4.76 -1.83
C ARG A 403 22.94 -5.67 -1.29
N PRO A 404 24.24 -5.38 -1.47
CA PRO A 404 25.30 -6.18 -0.86
C PRO A 404 25.22 -6.23 0.66
N VAL A 405 24.90 -5.09 1.29
CA VAL A 405 24.74 -5.00 2.75
C VAL A 405 23.57 -5.85 3.22
N GLN A 406 22.40 -5.74 2.58
CA GLN A 406 21.23 -6.56 2.90
C GLN A 406 21.52 -8.07 2.80
N ILE A 407 22.28 -8.50 1.78
CA ILE A 407 22.69 -9.91 1.63
C ILE A 407 23.62 -10.33 2.77
N ALA A 408 24.61 -9.51 3.12
CA ALA A 408 25.53 -9.80 4.23
C ALA A 408 24.79 -9.94 5.57
N LEU A 409 23.80 -9.06 5.83
CA LEU A 409 22.94 -9.16 7.01
C LEU A 409 21.99 -10.35 6.97
N GLY A 410 21.40 -10.67 5.82
CA GLY A 410 20.59 -11.88 5.66
C GLY A 410 21.38 -13.14 6.00
N LEU A 411 22.63 -13.23 5.54
CA LEU A 411 23.55 -14.34 5.88
C LEU A 411 23.91 -14.36 7.37
N LEU A 412 24.18 -13.19 7.97
CA LEU A 412 24.44 -13.07 9.41
C LEU A 412 23.22 -13.48 10.25
N ALA A 413 22.02 -13.06 9.85
CA ALA A 413 20.76 -13.43 10.49
C ALA A 413 20.49 -14.93 10.36
N LEU A 414 20.71 -15.53 9.18
CA LEU A 414 20.63 -16.98 9.01
C LEU A 414 21.61 -17.71 9.95
N PHE A 415 22.85 -17.24 10.05
CA PHE A 415 23.84 -17.81 10.95
C PHE A 415 23.40 -17.73 12.42
N ILE A 416 23.02 -16.54 12.90
CA ILE A 416 22.59 -16.31 14.28
C ILE A 416 21.33 -17.12 14.60
N GLY A 417 20.33 -17.08 13.72
CA GLY A 417 19.08 -17.82 13.88
C GLY A 417 19.30 -19.33 13.91
N MET A 418 20.17 -19.86 13.04
CA MET A 418 20.53 -21.28 13.02
C MET A 418 21.26 -21.72 14.30
N VAL A 419 22.17 -20.89 14.82
CA VAL A 419 22.83 -21.14 16.11
C VAL A 419 21.82 -21.12 17.26
N ASN A 420 20.87 -20.17 17.28
CA ASN A 420 19.82 -20.10 18.31
C ASN A 420 18.87 -21.30 18.27
N VAL A 421 18.47 -21.75 17.08
CA VAL A 421 17.65 -22.97 16.91
C VAL A 421 18.44 -24.22 17.31
N LYS A 422 19.70 -24.34 16.90
CA LYS A 422 20.57 -25.46 17.33
C LYS A 422 20.71 -25.52 18.84
N ASP A 423 20.90 -24.38 19.50
CA ASP A 423 21.04 -24.29 20.95
C ASP A 423 19.77 -24.74 21.72
N PHE A 424 18.59 -24.73 21.09
CA PHE A 424 17.38 -25.32 21.66
C PHE A 424 17.44 -26.86 21.70
N PHE A 425 17.84 -27.50 20.61
CA PHE A 425 17.85 -28.97 20.48
C PHE A 425 19.10 -29.62 21.10
N ALA A 426 20.24 -28.93 21.07
CA ALA A 426 21.53 -29.44 21.53
C ALA A 426 22.26 -28.38 22.36
N LEU A 427 21.68 -28.03 23.50
CA LEU A 427 22.28 -27.10 24.46
C LEU A 427 23.69 -27.57 24.84
N LYS A 428 24.69 -26.69 24.65
CA LYS A 428 26.12 -26.90 24.97
C LYS A 428 26.89 -27.93 24.11
N LYS A 429 26.36 -28.37 22.96
CA LYS A 429 27.16 -29.13 21.96
C LYS A 429 27.53 -28.24 20.76
N GLY A 430 28.84 -28.13 20.48
CA GLY A 430 29.38 -27.35 19.35
C GLY A 430 29.42 -25.83 19.57
N ILE A 431 29.38 -25.06 18.48
CA ILE A 431 29.34 -23.58 18.49
C ILE A 431 28.03 -23.11 19.13
N SER A 432 28.10 -22.58 20.34
CA SER A 432 26.94 -22.10 21.10
C SER A 432 27.25 -20.67 21.54
N LEU A 433 26.32 -19.73 21.30
CA LEU A 433 26.41 -18.35 21.81
C LEU A 433 26.19 -18.27 23.33
N SER A 434 25.88 -19.41 23.97
CA SER A 434 25.84 -19.55 25.42
C SER A 434 27.25 -19.59 26.00
N ILE A 435 27.54 -18.72 26.97
CA ILE A 435 28.83 -18.60 27.66
C ILE A 435 29.34 -19.98 28.15
N PRO A 436 30.55 -20.43 27.75
CA PRO A 436 31.11 -21.71 28.17
C PRO A 436 31.35 -21.78 29.69
N GLU A 437 31.03 -22.91 30.32
CA GLU A 437 31.11 -23.14 31.78
C GLU A 437 32.50 -22.81 32.37
N SER A 438 33.56 -22.99 31.59
CA SER A 438 34.95 -22.75 32.00
C SER A 438 35.29 -21.29 32.30
N HIS A 439 34.54 -20.32 31.74
CA HIS A 439 34.80 -18.88 31.95
C HIS A 439 33.70 -18.17 32.76
N LYS A 440 32.64 -18.89 33.15
CA LYS A 440 31.54 -18.36 33.96
C LYS A 440 31.99 -17.74 35.29
N PRO A 441 32.81 -18.36 36.15
CA PRO A 441 33.12 -17.76 37.45
C PRO A 441 33.88 -16.44 37.32
N GLY A 442 34.78 -16.29 36.34
CA GLY A 442 35.52 -15.05 36.08
C GLY A 442 34.67 -13.95 35.45
N LEU A 443 33.80 -14.29 34.48
CA LEU A 443 32.89 -13.34 33.85
C LEU A 443 31.79 -12.88 34.80
N TYR A 444 31.15 -13.79 35.55
CA TYR A 444 30.13 -13.44 36.53
C TYR A 444 30.69 -12.63 37.69
N ARG A 445 31.95 -12.86 38.10
CA ARG A 445 32.63 -12.03 39.10
C ARG A 445 32.89 -10.63 38.56
N ARG A 446 33.40 -10.48 37.33
CA ARG A 446 33.58 -9.17 36.67
C ARG A 446 32.26 -8.44 36.46
N VAL A 447 31.24 -9.12 35.92
CA VAL A 447 29.90 -8.54 35.72
C VAL A 447 29.27 -8.16 37.06
N ARG A 448 29.43 -8.97 38.12
CA ARG A 448 28.91 -8.65 39.46
C ARG A 448 29.70 -7.54 40.17
N GLU A 449 31.00 -7.41 39.92
CA GLU A 449 31.80 -6.25 40.35
C GLU A 449 31.39 -4.98 39.58
N ILE A 450 31.18 -5.07 38.27
CA ILE A 450 30.68 -3.98 37.41
C ILE A 450 29.28 -3.51 37.84
N VAL A 451 28.43 -4.45 38.27
CA VAL A 451 27.04 -4.20 38.67
C VAL A 451 26.91 -3.94 40.19
N GLY A 452 27.98 -4.14 40.96
CA GLY A 452 28.05 -3.79 42.38
C GLY A 452 27.96 -2.28 42.58
N ALA A 453 27.31 -1.85 43.66
CA ALA A 453 26.83 -0.48 43.94
C ALA A 453 27.89 0.67 43.89
N LYS A 454 29.15 0.39 43.54
CA LYS A 454 30.23 1.38 43.35
C LYS A 454 30.50 1.78 41.88
N TYR A 455 29.88 1.15 40.88
CA TYR A 455 30.18 1.45 39.46
C TYR A 455 28.95 1.62 38.55
N LEU A 456 27.95 2.41 38.99
CA LEU A 456 26.80 2.80 38.14
C LEU A 456 27.24 3.40 36.79
N SER A 457 28.36 4.12 36.77
CA SER A 457 28.99 4.68 35.57
C SER A 457 29.43 3.61 34.55
N VAL A 458 29.96 2.47 35.00
CA VAL A 458 30.39 1.39 34.10
C VAL A 458 29.19 0.67 33.50
N ALA A 459 28.12 0.46 34.30
CA ALA A 459 26.86 -0.09 33.79
C ALA A 459 26.19 0.86 32.78
N LEU A 460 26.21 2.17 33.04
CA LEU A 460 25.72 3.19 32.12
C LEU A 460 26.54 3.23 30.82
N ALA A 461 27.87 3.21 30.91
CA ALA A 461 28.74 3.16 29.74
C ALA A 461 28.47 1.90 28.89
N GLY A 462 28.30 0.75 29.55
CA GLY A 462 27.91 -0.50 28.87
C GLY A 462 26.55 -0.39 28.18
N ALA A 463 25.55 0.23 28.82
CA ALA A 463 24.23 0.46 28.24
C ALA A 463 24.29 1.40 27.02
N VAL A 464 25.08 2.48 27.08
CA VAL A 464 25.29 3.42 25.97
C VAL A 464 25.92 2.71 24.77
N VAL A 465 27.03 1.99 24.99
CA VAL A 465 27.73 1.26 23.92
C VAL A 465 26.81 0.21 23.30
N LEU A 466 26.10 -0.55 24.13
CA LEU A 466 25.15 -1.55 23.67
C LEU A 466 24.02 -0.92 22.84
N ALA A 467 23.45 0.19 23.29
CA ALA A 467 22.40 0.92 22.57
C ALA A 467 22.85 1.32 21.15
N VAL A 468 24.03 1.92 21.02
CA VAL A 468 24.55 2.34 19.70
C VAL A 468 24.78 1.15 18.77
N ILE A 469 25.34 0.05 19.29
CA ILE A 469 25.59 -1.17 18.49
C ILE A 469 24.26 -1.79 18.02
N VAL A 470 23.28 -1.88 18.91
CA VAL A 470 21.96 -2.44 18.59
C VAL A 470 21.26 -1.60 17.51
N ASN A 471 21.27 -0.28 17.65
CA ASN A 471 20.65 0.62 16.67
C ASN A 471 21.32 0.56 15.30
N MET A 472 22.64 0.33 15.25
CA MET A 472 23.34 0.10 13.99
C MET A 472 22.87 -1.18 13.28
N ILE A 473 22.60 -2.25 14.05
CA ILE A 473 22.05 -3.51 13.51
C ILE A 473 20.59 -3.33 13.09
N GLU A 474 19.81 -2.66 13.92
CA GLU A 474 18.39 -2.42 13.72
C GLU A 474 18.07 -1.58 12.48
N LEU A 475 18.85 -0.50 12.26
CA LEU A 475 18.75 0.30 11.04
C LEU A 475 18.83 -0.58 9.78
N LEU A 476 19.55 -1.69 9.85
CA LEU A 476 19.74 -2.60 8.72
C LEU A 476 18.63 -3.67 8.63
N CYS A 477 17.95 -3.96 9.73
CA CYS A 477 16.84 -4.92 9.80
C CYS A 477 15.50 -4.29 9.41
N THR A 478 15.29 -2.99 9.67
CA THR A 478 14.03 -2.28 9.33
C THR A 478 14.22 -1.10 8.38
N ALA A 479 15.40 -0.95 7.75
CA ALA A 479 15.81 0.15 6.86
C ALA A 479 14.73 0.68 5.89
N GLY A 480 13.85 -0.21 5.40
CA GLY A 480 12.81 0.12 4.43
C GLY A 480 11.81 1.16 4.94
N LEU A 481 11.34 1.03 6.19
CA LEU A 481 10.33 1.94 6.74
C LEU A 481 10.88 3.37 6.95
N PRO A 482 12.04 3.58 7.61
CA PRO A 482 12.70 4.88 7.68
C PRO A 482 13.01 5.48 6.31
N ALA A 483 13.45 4.67 5.35
CA ALA A 483 13.77 5.16 4.01
C ALA A 483 12.53 5.67 3.28
N LEU A 484 11.43 4.90 3.28
CA LEU A 484 10.16 5.32 2.69
C LEU A 484 9.57 6.54 3.41
N TYR A 485 9.61 6.56 4.74
CA TYR A 485 9.11 7.68 5.52
C TYR A 485 9.90 8.97 5.26
N THR A 486 11.23 8.93 5.31
CA THR A 486 12.08 10.10 5.03
C THR A 486 11.91 10.59 3.59
N GLN A 487 11.63 9.68 2.66
CA GLN A 487 11.31 10.01 1.28
C GLN A 487 9.96 10.75 1.16
N VAL A 488 8.89 10.23 1.79
CA VAL A 488 7.58 10.89 1.85
C VAL A 488 7.70 12.27 2.51
N LEU A 489 8.46 12.37 3.61
CA LEU A 489 8.71 13.62 4.31
C LEU A 489 9.47 14.63 3.44
N ALA A 490 10.46 14.18 2.67
CA ALA A 490 11.21 15.04 1.75
C ALA A 490 10.35 15.57 0.58
N MET A 491 9.29 14.87 0.19
CA MET A 491 8.36 15.32 -0.85
C MET A 491 7.42 16.44 -0.40
N GLN A 492 7.24 16.65 0.90
CA GLN A 492 6.33 17.67 1.44
C GLN A 492 6.91 19.10 1.38
N GLU A 493 8.16 19.27 0.94
CA GLU A 493 8.87 20.56 0.83
C GLU A 493 8.81 21.43 2.10
N TYR A 494 8.73 20.81 3.28
CA TYR A 494 8.64 21.55 4.53
C TYR A 494 9.96 22.25 4.92
N PRO A 495 9.88 23.36 5.68
CA PRO A 495 11.07 23.97 6.26
C PRO A 495 11.78 22.99 7.21
N SER A 496 13.11 23.07 7.31
CA SER A 496 13.95 22.07 7.98
C SER A 496 13.50 21.74 9.40
N TRP A 497 13.08 22.73 10.19
CA TRP A 497 12.62 22.52 11.57
C TRP A 497 11.42 21.56 11.65
N LYS A 498 10.52 21.62 10.67
CA LYS A 498 9.31 20.80 10.62
C LYS A 498 9.65 19.37 10.24
N ASN A 499 10.61 19.17 9.33
CA ASN A 499 11.14 17.83 9.02
C ASN A 499 11.78 17.20 10.25
N TYR A 500 12.65 17.92 10.97
CA TYR A 500 13.25 17.42 12.20
C TYR A 500 12.22 17.15 13.32
N SER A 501 11.14 17.94 13.39
CA SER A 501 10.03 17.70 14.33
C SER A 501 9.26 16.42 13.99
N TYR A 502 9.00 16.17 12.72
CA TYR A 502 8.38 14.93 12.25
C TYR A 502 9.29 13.71 12.41
N LEU A 503 10.61 13.86 12.27
CA LEU A 503 11.56 12.82 12.65
C LEU A 503 11.50 12.55 14.15
N LEU A 504 11.43 13.58 15.00
CA LEU A 504 11.31 13.39 16.44
C LEU A 504 10.00 12.67 16.82
N LEU A 505 8.89 13.03 16.19
CA LEU A 505 7.60 12.36 16.38
C LEU A 505 7.65 10.89 15.96
N TYR A 506 8.31 10.58 14.84
CA TYR A 506 8.56 9.22 14.40
C TYR A 506 9.30 8.43 15.48
N ILE A 507 10.42 8.98 15.97
CA ILE A 507 11.27 8.35 16.99
C ILE A 507 10.51 8.15 18.31
N ALA A 508 9.64 9.09 18.67
CA ALA A 508 8.81 8.96 19.87
C ALA A 508 7.81 7.79 19.75
N ALA A 509 7.18 7.61 18.59
CA ALA A 509 6.30 6.47 18.31
C ALA A 509 7.09 5.15 18.25
N TYR A 510 8.27 5.19 17.64
CA TYR A 510 9.17 4.06 17.51
C TYR A 510 9.72 3.56 18.87
N MET A 511 10.08 4.47 19.79
CA MET A 511 10.59 4.12 21.13
C MET A 511 9.47 3.74 22.13
N PHE A 512 8.21 3.82 21.71
CA PHE A 512 7.06 3.65 22.61
C PHE A 512 6.98 2.24 23.20
N ASP A 513 7.20 1.21 22.40
CA ASP A 513 7.10 -0.19 22.81
C ASP A 513 8.26 -0.60 23.73
N ASP A 514 9.48 -0.14 23.44
CA ASP A 514 10.66 -0.30 24.30
C ASP A 514 10.46 0.36 25.67
N ALA A 515 9.97 1.62 25.67
CA ALA A 515 9.64 2.33 26.89
C ALA A 515 8.53 1.63 27.69
N LEU A 516 7.51 1.09 27.00
CA LEU A 516 6.44 0.30 27.59
C LEU A 516 6.99 -0.98 28.23
N LEU A 517 7.87 -1.70 27.55
CA LEU A 517 8.48 -2.93 28.07
C LEU A 517 9.31 -2.66 29.33
N VAL A 518 10.17 -1.64 29.31
CA VAL A 518 10.95 -1.23 30.49
C VAL A 518 10.01 -0.86 31.64
N THR A 519 8.95 -0.10 31.36
CA THR A 519 7.96 0.31 32.36
C THR A 519 7.26 -0.90 32.98
N VAL A 520 6.81 -1.85 32.17
CA VAL A 520 6.18 -3.10 32.63
C VAL A 520 7.13 -3.89 33.51
N VAL A 521 8.40 -4.07 33.12
CA VAL A 521 9.38 -4.82 33.91
C VAL A 521 9.72 -4.12 35.23
N VAL A 522 9.90 -2.80 35.23
CA VAL A 522 10.17 -2.02 36.45
C VAL A 522 8.98 -2.03 37.41
N ALA A 523 7.75 -1.94 36.87
CA ALA A 523 6.52 -1.97 37.66
C ALA A 523 6.24 -3.35 38.25
N THR A 524 6.41 -4.40 37.44
CA THR A 524 6.13 -5.80 37.85
C THR A 524 7.23 -6.42 38.70
N LEU A 525 8.45 -5.85 38.69
CA LEU A 525 9.68 -6.34 39.33
C LEU A 525 9.64 -7.84 39.60
N SER A 526 9.53 -8.59 38.50
CA SER A 526 9.05 -9.96 38.51
C SER A 526 9.80 -10.82 39.54
N HIS A 527 9.06 -11.29 40.55
CA HIS A 527 9.51 -12.33 41.48
C HIS A 527 9.76 -13.69 40.78
N ARG A 528 9.42 -13.82 39.49
CA ARG A 528 9.68 -15.03 38.70
C ARG A 528 11.03 -14.92 37.99
N ARG A 529 11.94 -15.83 38.35
CA ARG A 529 13.14 -16.10 37.55
C ARG A 529 12.72 -16.79 36.26
N LEU A 530 13.22 -16.34 35.12
CA LEU A 530 13.13 -17.07 33.86
C LEU A 530 13.72 -18.47 34.08
N GLN A 531 12.88 -19.50 34.05
CA GLN A 531 13.33 -20.87 34.21
C GLN A 531 14.13 -21.31 32.96
N GLU A 532 15.03 -22.28 33.09
CA GLU A 532 15.79 -22.81 31.93
C GLU A 532 14.89 -23.32 30.79
N ARG A 533 13.64 -23.71 31.09
CA ARG A 533 12.64 -24.08 30.08
C ARG A 533 12.12 -22.87 29.32
N GLU A 534 11.79 -21.78 30.02
CA GLU A 534 11.30 -20.54 29.41
C GLU A 534 12.41 -19.91 28.56
N GLY A 535 13.65 -19.87 29.04
CA GLY A 535 14.80 -19.39 28.26
C GLY A 535 15.10 -20.24 27.01
N ARG A 536 14.84 -21.55 27.05
CA ARG A 536 14.94 -22.43 25.88
C ARG A 536 13.87 -22.10 24.82
N TRP A 537 12.61 -21.98 25.24
CA TRP A 537 11.52 -21.59 24.35
C TRP A 537 11.75 -20.21 23.74
N LEU A 538 12.28 -19.27 24.52
CA LEU A 538 12.65 -17.94 24.06
C LEU A 538 13.70 -17.99 22.94
N LYS A 539 14.74 -18.82 23.09
CA LYS A 539 15.78 -19.02 22.08
C LYS A 539 15.27 -19.67 20.80
N LEU A 540 14.35 -20.63 20.90
CA LEU A 540 13.76 -21.25 19.72
C LEU A 540 12.90 -20.25 18.97
N LEU A 541 12.04 -19.50 19.69
CA LEU A 541 11.17 -18.51 19.09
C LEU A 541 11.97 -17.40 18.42
N SER A 542 12.99 -16.84 19.10
CA SER A 542 13.84 -15.80 18.53
C SER A 542 14.69 -16.33 17.38
N GLY A 543 15.26 -17.53 17.49
CA GLY A 543 16.03 -18.17 16.43
C GLY A 543 15.17 -18.43 15.18
N ALA A 544 13.94 -18.89 15.35
CA ALA A 544 12.99 -19.12 14.26
C ALA A 544 12.58 -17.81 13.58
N VAL A 545 12.24 -16.76 14.33
CA VAL A 545 11.88 -15.44 13.78
C VAL A 545 13.05 -14.83 13.00
N ILE A 546 14.26 -14.86 13.56
CA ILE A 546 15.47 -14.33 12.89
C ILE A 546 15.80 -15.14 11.63
N LEU A 547 15.63 -16.48 11.65
CA LEU A 547 15.81 -17.32 10.47
C LEU A 547 14.82 -16.98 9.36
N VAL A 548 13.53 -16.85 9.70
CA VAL A 548 12.48 -16.49 8.74
C VAL A 548 12.79 -15.13 8.13
N LEU A 549 13.14 -14.14 8.96
CA LEU A 549 13.45 -12.79 8.50
C LEU A 549 14.70 -12.76 7.60
N GLY A 550 15.77 -13.47 7.98
CA GLY A 550 16.97 -13.63 7.15
C GLY A 550 16.70 -14.33 5.82
N LEU A 551 15.83 -15.36 5.81
CA LEU A 551 15.42 -16.07 4.60
C LEU A 551 14.60 -15.18 3.66
N VAL A 552 13.67 -14.39 4.22
CA VAL A 552 12.85 -13.43 3.45
C VAL A 552 13.75 -12.35 2.84
N MET A 553 14.72 -11.80 3.59
CA MET A 553 15.70 -10.83 3.08
C MET A 553 16.50 -11.37 1.88
N LEU A 554 16.82 -12.67 1.85
CA LEU A 554 17.59 -13.31 0.78
C LEU A 554 16.73 -13.73 -0.42
N LEU A 555 15.56 -14.33 -0.20
CA LEU A 555 14.75 -14.94 -1.26
C LEU A 555 13.71 -13.99 -1.88
N ARG A 556 13.04 -13.18 -1.05
CA ARG A 556 11.97 -12.26 -1.46
C ARG A 556 12.03 -10.96 -0.66
N PRO A 557 13.07 -10.13 -0.86
CA PRO A 557 13.22 -8.86 -0.13
C PRO A 557 12.11 -7.86 -0.45
N SER A 558 11.39 -8.03 -1.56
CA SER A 558 10.20 -7.24 -1.87
C SER A 558 9.07 -7.45 -0.85
N TRP A 559 9.04 -8.56 -0.11
CA TRP A 559 8.06 -8.75 0.98
C TRP A 559 8.36 -7.89 2.21
N LEU A 560 9.60 -7.40 2.34
CA LEU A 560 10.02 -6.47 3.39
C LEU A 560 9.96 -5.01 2.92
N GLN A 561 9.95 -4.78 1.60
CA GLN A 561 9.72 -3.49 0.99
C GLN A 561 8.21 -3.34 0.76
N LEU A 562 7.51 -2.89 1.81
CA LEU A 562 6.09 -2.60 1.78
C LEU A 562 5.82 -1.51 0.72
N GLY A 563 5.28 -1.89 -0.45
CA GLY A 563 4.93 -0.94 -1.52
C GLY A 563 5.22 -1.38 -2.96
N SER A 564 5.10 -2.66 -3.32
CA SER A 564 5.15 -3.12 -4.73
C SER A 564 3.76 -3.37 -5.31
#